data_AF-A0A4U9HR27-F1
#
_entry.id   AF-A0A4U9HR27-F1
#
_cell.length_a   1.000
_cell.length_b   1.000
_cell.length_c   1.000
_cell.angle_alpha   90.00
_cell.angle_beta   90.00
_cell.angle_gamma   90.00
#
_symmetry.space_group_name_H-M   'P 1'
#
loop_
_entity.id
_entity.type
_entity.pdbx_description
1 polymer ?
#
loop_
_entity_poly.entity_id
_entity_poly.type
_entity_poly.pdbx_seq_one_letter_code
_entity_poly.pdbx_strand_id
1 'polypeptide(L)'
;MNVEIYQADGKTLIGTGTLGPNGSVTVSAGSYSGVVIVKLVNSGGAADYLDEATGAGKDLSAQLWSMGVISGDNSTLVLNINVLTTLAYTKAQEAMGGTPDSPATLNATQVADTSAAISNLLGVDDILNTTVVATNGGSYDATDGLSAGEKYGLLLAAFSGAEANAGASTQTILDTVTAGITLGSSSSLSDGVQSLLIKGAAAATDTSSGLSLIIDTHAPVFSSSSTASVDENIGAGQVVWTAVATDPSPFTYSLSTTGDSALFSINAATGAVTLSGNPDFESKASYSFTVVATDAAGNASSQAVTLAVNNLDEVAPVITSGTTATAIDENSGAGQVIYTATATDTADISGGVTFSLKAGSDTGLTIDPVTGAVTLSGNPDFERQASYSFTVVATDAAGNHSSQAVTLGINNLDEVAPVITSGTIARRLTRTAARARSFTPPRPPTPQTSAAG
;
A
#
# COMPACT_ATOMS: atom_id res chain seq x y z
N MET A 1 -35.33 -8.60 37.41
CA MET A 1 -35.49 -8.78 35.95
C MET A 1 -36.96 -8.80 35.61
N ASN A 2 -37.38 -7.97 34.67
CA ASN A 2 -38.73 -7.93 34.11
C ASN A 2 -38.71 -8.56 32.72
N VAL A 3 -39.79 -9.25 32.34
CA VAL A 3 -39.96 -9.74 30.97
C VAL A 3 -41.00 -8.88 30.27
N GLU A 4 -40.63 -8.34 29.11
CA GLU A 4 -41.49 -7.53 28.26
C GLU A 4 -41.76 -8.27 26.96
N ILE A 5 -42.99 -8.18 26.47
CA ILE A 5 -43.46 -8.89 25.28
C ILE A 5 -43.93 -7.84 24.28
N TYR A 6 -43.35 -7.85 23.10
CA TYR A 6 -43.57 -6.89 22.02
C TYR A 6 -44.14 -7.57 20.76
N GLN A 7 -44.74 -6.78 19.89
CA GLN A 7 -45.04 -7.19 18.52
C GLN A 7 -43.75 -7.34 17.69
N ALA A 8 -43.90 -7.82 16.46
CA ALA A 8 -42.84 -7.97 15.46
C ALA A 8 -41.97 -6.73 15.24
N ASP A 9 -42.46 -5.53 15.54
CA ASP A 9 -41.73 -4.27 15.42
C ASP A 9 -40.71 -4.03 16.55
N GLY A 10 -40.68 -4.90 17.56
CA GLY A 10 -39.80 -4.78 18.73
C GLY A 10 -40.02 -3.53 19.58
N LYS A 11 -41.13 -2.79 19.36
CA LYS A 11 -41.41 -1.49 19.98
C LYS A 11 -42.78 -1.45 20.64
N THR A 12 -43.77 -2.06 20.03
CA THR A 12 -45.15 -2.05 20.55
C THR A 12 -45.30 -3.10 21.65
N LEU A 13 -45.30 -2.66 22.91
CA LEU A 13 -45.49 -3.53 24.08
C LEU A 13 -46.92 -4.08 24.11
N ILE A 14 -47.04 -5.40 24.17
CA ILE A 14 -48.33 -6.12 24.20
C ILE A 14 -48.56 -6.89 25.50
N GLY A 15 -47.53 -7.02 26.34
CA GLY A 15 -47.66 -7.65 27.65
C GLY A 15 -46.36 -7.71 28.43
N THR A 16 -46.45 -8.25 29.63
CA THR A 16 -45.31 -8.55 30.49
C THR A 16 -45.41 -9.98 31.01
N GLY A 17 -44.29 -10.58 31.38
CA GLY A 17 -44.20 -11.97 31.82
C GLY A 17 -43.31 -12.17 33.04
N THR A 18 -43.20 -13.42 33.46
CA THR A 18 -42.25 -13.86 34.50
C THR A 18 -41.28 -14.88 33.91
N LEU A 19 -40.01 -14.81 34.31
CA LEU A 19 -38.98 -15.76 33.89
C LEU A 19 -38.99 -16.97 34.83
N GLY A 20 -39.17 -18.16 34.27
CA GLY A 20 -39.09 -19.42 34.99
C GLY A 20 -37.65 -19.83 35.33
N PRO A 21 -37.45 -20.75 36.29
CA PRO A 21 -36.12 -21.18 36.76
C PRO A 21 -35.25 -21.89 35.69
N ASN A 22 -35.84 -22.27 34.56
CA ASN A 22 -35.18 -22.89 33.41
C ASN A 22 -35.04 -21.92 32.21
N GLY A 23 -35.26 -20.61 32.41
CA GLY A 23 -35.23 -19.61 31.36
C GLY A 23 -36.50 -19.53 30.51
N SER A 24 -37.52 -20.34 30.79
CA SER A 24 -38.77 -20.34 30.04
C SER A 24 -39.66 -19.15 30.40
N VAL A 25 -40.36 -18.63 29.39
CA VAL A 25 -41.41 -17.63 29.50
C VAL A 25 -42.61 -18.13 28.72
N THR A 26 -43.77 -18.12 29.38
CA THR A 26 -45.04 -18.43 28.77
C THR A 26 -45.70 -17.14 28.28
N VAL A 27 -45.91 -17.04 26.97
CA VAL A 27 -46.61 -15.94 26.31
C VAL A 27 -48.03 -16.38 25.98
N SER A 28 -49.02 -15.75 26.62
CA SER A 28 -50.43 -15.95 26.30
C SER A 28 -50.88 -14.85 25.34
N ALA A 29 -51.14 -15.22 24.09
CA ALA A 29 -51.83 -14.31 23.19
C ALA A 29 -53.30 -14.30 23.54
N GLY A 30 -53.85 -13.14 23.88
CA GLY A 30 -55.31 -12.93 23.87
C GLY A 30 -55.84 -13.06 22.44
N SER A 31 -56.18 -11.94 21.81
CA SER A 31 -56.60 -11.91 20.39
C SER A 31 -55.44 -11.60 19.42
N TYR A 32 -54.19 -11.80 19.84
CA TYR A 32 -53.01 -11.47 19.03
C TYR A 32 -52.50 -12.72 18.30
N SER A 33 -52.33 -12.64 16.98
CA SER A 33 -51.72 -13.70 16.17
C SER A 33 -50.62 -13.08 15.32
N GLY A 34 -49.41 -13.65 15.36
CA GLY A 34 -48.25 -13.09 14.68
C GLY A 34 -46.94 -13.34 15.42
N VAL A 35 -45.89 -12.65 14.98
CA VAL A 35 -44.57 -12.72 15.61
C VAL A 35 -44.57 -11.93 16.92
N VAL A 36 -44.06 -12.55 17.97
CA VAL A 36 -43.82 -11.92 19.26
C VAL A 36 -42.33 -11.86 19.54
N ILE A 37 -41.89 -10.72 20.08
CA ILE A 37 -40.52 -10.52 20.54
C ILE A 37 -40.55 -10.42 22.07
N VAL A 38 -39.81 -11.30 22.74
CA VAL A 38 -39.71 -11.29 24.19
C VAL A 38 -38.36 -10.75 24.58
N LYS A 39 -38.37 -9.76 25.48
CA LYS A 39 -37.19 -9.06 25.97
C LYS A 39 -37.06 -9.26 27.47
N LEU A 40 -35.89 -9.67 27.91
CA LEU A 40 -35.54 -9.62 29.33
C LEU A 40 -34.90 -8.27 29.63
N VAL A 41 -35.55 -7.50 30.51
CA VAL A 41 -35.10 -6.18 30.94
C VAL A 41 -34.61 -6.29 32.38
N ASN A 42 -33.36 -5.92 32.62
CA ASN A 42 -32.92 -5.69 33.98
C ASN A 42 -33.43 -4.32 34.46
N SER A 43 -34.17 -4.30 35.57
CA SER A 43 -34.87 -3.11 36.08
C SER A 43 -34.47 -2.72 37.50
N GLY A 44 -33.39 -3.29 38.04
CA GLY A 44 -32.94 -3.01 39.42
C GLY A 44 -31.46 -2.65 39.49
N GLY A 45 -31.12 -1.61 40.26
CA GLY A 45 -29.73 -1.24 40.59
C GLY A 45 -29.03 -2.21 41.57
N ALA A 46 -29.37 -3.50 41.50
CA ALA A 46 -28.67 -4.57 42.20
C ALA A 46 -27.94 -5.42 41.17
N ALA A 47 -26.75 -5.86 41.53
CA ALA A 47 -25.85 -6.57 40.64
C ALA A 47 -26.41 -7.87 40.06
N ASP A 48 -26.19 -8.05 38.76
CA ASP A 48 -26.57 -9.23 37.97
C ASP A 48 -25.63 -10.41 38.19
N TYR A 49 -24.37 -10.13 38.53
CA TYR A 49 -23.38 -11.14 38.94
C TYR A 49 -22.38 -10.54 39.93
N LEU A 50 -21.67 -11.41 40.66
CA LEU A 50 -20.57 -11.01 41.53
C LEU A 50 -19.26 -11.15 40.76
N ASP A 51 -18.48 -10.07 40.71
CA ASP A 51 -17.11 -10.06 40.21
C ASP A 51 -16.24 -10.94 41.12
N GLU A 52 -15.65 -12.00 40.57
CA GLU A 52 -14.91 -13.00 41.37
C GLU A 52 -13.61 -12.47 41.96
N ALA A 53 -12.99 -11.47 41.33
CA ALA A 53 -11.74 -10.90 41.81
C ALA A 53 -11.96 -9.93 42.99
N THR A 54 -13.14 -9.32 43.06
CA THR A 54 -13.42 -8.20 43.99
C THR A 54 -14.60 -8.44 44.92
N GLY A 55 -15.42 -9.46 44.67
CA GLY A 55 -16.68 -9.72 45.37
C GLY A 55 -17.74 -8.63 45.15
N ALA A 56 -17.49 -7.71 44.22
CA ALA A 56 -18.37 -6.58 43.96
C ALA A 56 -19.47 -7.00 42.99
N GLY A 57 -20.69 -6.56 43.26
CA GLY A 57 -21.79 -6.77 42.35
C GLY A 57 -21.66 -5.91 41.07
N LYS A 58 -21.83 -6.54 39.90
CA LYS A 58 -21.81 -5.91 38.57
C LYS A 58 -23.18 -5.97 37.90
N ASP A 59 -23.65 -4.84 37.38
CA ASP A 59 -24.85 -4.73 36.54
C ASP A 59 -24.44 -4.86 35.07
N LEU A 60 -25.03 -5.80 34.35
CA LEU A 60 -24.63 -6.14 32.99
C LEU A 60 -25.22 -5.23 31.93
N SER A 61 -26.21 -4.39 32.26
CA SER A 61 -26.89 -3.49 31.30
C SER A 61 -27.36 -4.17 29.99
N ALA A 62 -27.29 -5.50 29.91
CA ALA A 62 -27.42 -6.29 28.71
C ALA A 62 -28.86 -6.77 28.55
N GLN A 63 -29.36 -6.73 27.32
CA GLN A 63 -30.73 -7.11 27.00
C GLN A 63 -30.69 -8.45 26.27
N LEU A 64 -31.43 -9.43 26.79
CA LEU A 64 -31.62 -10.70 26.12
C LEU A 64 -32.95 -10.71 25.40
N TRP A 65 -32.97 -11.44 24.29
CA TRP A 65 -34.07 -11.45 23.36
C TRP A 65 -34.46 -12.90 23.00
N SER A 66 -35.73 -13.08 22.69
CA SER A 66 -36.24 -14.28 22.04
C SER A 66 -37.33 -13.87 21.08
N MET A 67 -37.52 -14.66 20.02
CA MET A 67 -38.64 -14.50 19.11
C MET A 67 -39.52 -15.74 19.13
N GLY A 68 -40.76 -15.58 18.69
CA GLY A 68 -41.68 -16.70 18.54
C GLY A 68 -42.85 -16.35 17.64
N VAL A 69 -43.58 -17.36 17.18
CA VAL A 69 -44.79 -17.19 16.37
C VAL A 69 -45.99 -17.73 17.11
N ILE A 70 -46.99 -16.88 17.30
CA ILE A 70 -48.30 -17.29 17.84
C ILE A 70 -49.23 -17.52 16.65
N SER A 71 -49.72 -18.76 16.53
CA SER A 71 -50.48 -19.23 15.37
C SER A 71 -52.01 -19.10 15.50
N GLY A 72 -52.55 -18.54 16.58
CA GLY A 72 -53.98 -18.29 16.72
C GLY A 72 -54.40 -17.69 18.07
N ASP A 73 -55.64 -17.21 18.13
CA ASP A 73 -56.23 -16.60 19.34
C ASP A 73 -56.22 -17.55 20.54
N ASN A 74 -55.98 -17.00 21.73
CA ASN A 74 -55.88 -17.73 22.99
C ASN A 74 -54.81 -18.85 22.99
N SER A 75 -53.87 -18.83 22.04
CA SER A 75 -52.74 -19.76 22.03
C SER A 75 -51.70 -19.36 23.06
N THR A 76 -51.06 -20.37 23.62
CA THR A 76 -49.95 -20.20 24.55
C THR A 76 -48.67 -20.66 23.86
N LEU A 77 -47.65 -19.81 23.87
CA LEU A 77 -46.32 -20.11 23.34
C LEU A 77 -45.33 -20.12 24.49
N VAL A 78 -44.51 -21.17 24.59
CA VAL A 78 -43.41 -21.26 25.55
C VAL A 78 -42.12 -20.96 24.81
N LEU A 79 -41.38 -19.97 25.28
CA LEU A 79 -40.10 -19.56 24.72
C LEU A 79 -39.03 -19.63 25.80
N ASN A 80 -37.85 -20.13 25.47
CA ASN A 80 -36.70 -20.01 26.37
C ASN A 80 -35.95 -18.73 26.03
N ILE A 81 -35.73 -17.86 27.02
CA ILE A 81 -34.84 -16.71 26.85
C ILE A 81 -33.44 -17.16 27.26
N ASN A 82 -32.56 -17.26 26.28
CA ASN A 82 -31.14 -17.54 26.48
C ASN A 82 -30.31 -16.89 25.36
N VAL A 83 -28.99 -17.13 25.38
CA VAL A 83 -28.10 -16.56 24.37
C VAL A 83 -28.33 -17.09 22.96
N LEU A 84 -28.82 -18.32 22.81
CA LEU A 84 -29.10 -18.93 21.51
C LEU A 84 -30.35 -18.32 20.87
N THR A 85 -31.39 -18.07 21.66
CA THR A 85 -32.58 -17.36 21.18
C THR A 85 -32.30 -15.86 20.95
N THR A 86 -31.37 -15.29 21.70
CA THR A 86 -30.91 -13.91 21.48
C THR A 86 -30.11 -13.82 20.19
N LEU A 87 -29.22 -14.79 19.93
CA LEU A 87 -28.51 -14.92 18.67
C LEU A 87 -29.49 -15.08 17.51
N ALA A 88 -30.49 -15.95 17.64
CA ALA A 88 -31.55 -16.11 16.65
C ALA A 88 -32.28 -14.80 16.36
N TYR A 89 -32.60 -14.03 17.41
CA TYR A 89 -33.16 -12.69 17.27
C TYR A 89 -32.28 -11.72 16.54
N THR A 90 -31.05 -11.51 16.99
CA THR A 90 -30.12 -10.60 16.34
C THR A 90 -29.90 -10.96 14.88
N LYS A 91 -29.77 -12.26 14.54
CA LYS A 91 -29.57 -12.70 13.14
C LYS A 91 -30.78 -12.47 12.25
N ALA A 92 -32.00 -12.67 12.75
CA ALA A 92 -33.18 -12.32 11.99
C ALA A 92 -33.28 -10.81 11.74
N GLN A 93 -32.88 -9.97 12.71
CA GLN A 93 -32.86 -8.51 12.55
C GLN A 93 -31.81 -8.07 11.53
N GLU A 94 -30.59 -8.58 11.62
CA GLU A 94 -29.49 -8.28 10.68
C GLU A 94 -29.88 -8.61 9.23
N ALA A 95 -30.51 -9.76 9.00
CA ALA A 95 -30.97 -10.18 7.67
C ALA A 95 -31.97 -9.19 7.04
N MET A 96 -32.64 -8.39 7.87
CA MET A 96 -33.59 -7.36 7.46
C MET A 96 -33.02 -5.94 7.55
N GLY A 97 -31.72 -5.79 7.84
CA GLY A 97 -31.06 -4.50 8.05
C GLY A 97 -31.45 -3.80 9.35
N GLY A 98 -32.08 -4.51 10.28
CA GLY A 98 -32.42 -4.03 11.63
C GLY A 98 -31.37 -4.39 12.67
N THR A 99 -31.43 -3.74 13.82
CA THR A 99 -30.59 -4.03 15.00
C THR A 99 -31.46 -4.26 16.23
N PRO A 100 -30.94 -4.81 17.34
CA PRO A 100 -31.71 -4.93 18.58
C PRO A 100 -32.27 -3.59 19.10
N ASP A 101 -31.53 -2.49 18.94
CA ASP A 101 -31.95 -1.14 19.35
C ASP A 101 -32.79 -0.41 18.30
N SER A 102 -32.70 -0.83 17.03
CA SER A 102 -33.53 -0.35 15.93
C SER A 102 -34.12 -1.54 15.17
N PRO A 103 -35.11 -2.23 15.77
CA PRO A 103 -35.62 -3.47 15.21
C PRO A 103 -36.34 -3.30 13.88
N ALA A 104 -36.05 -4.19 12.94
CA ALA A 104 -36.85 -4.42 11.74
C ALA A 104 -38.06 -5.32 12.07
N THR A 105 -39.11 -5.22 11.27
CA THR A 105 -40.32 -6.04 11.45
C THR A 105 -40.12 -7.43 10.85
N LEU A 106 -40.19 -8.47 11.70
CA LEU A 106 -40.10 -9.86 11.28
C LEU A 106 -41.46 -10.46 10.92
N ASN A 107 -41.47 -11.43 9.99
CA ASN A 107 -42.62 -12.26 9.67
C ASN A 107 -42.43 -13.71 10.15
N ALA A 108 -43.53 -14.48 10.16
CA ALA A 108 -43.53 -15.84 10.67
C ALA A 108 -42.57 -16.79 9.93
N THR A 109 -42.43 -16.62 8.61
CA THR A 109 -41.49 -17.41 7.79
C THR A 109 -40.05 -17.13 8.18
N GLN A 110 -39.69 -15.86 8.38
CA GLN A 110 -38.33 -15.48 8.80
C GLN A 110 -37.96 -16.03 10.18
N VAL A 111 -38.91 -16.01 11.12
CA VAL A 111 -38.71 -16.61 12.45
C VAL A 111 -38.50 -18.12 12.33
N ALA A 112 -39.33 -18.80 11.53
CA ALA A 112 -39.24 -20.24 11.32
C ALA A 112 -37.94 -20.64 10.62
N ASP A 113 -37.56 -19.95 9.54
CA ASP A 113 -36.36 -20.23 8.76
C ASP A 113 -35.08 -19.97 9.58
N THR A 114 -35.03 -18.85 10.32
CA THR A 114 -33.88 -18.52 11.17
C THR A 114 -33.75 -19.51 12.33
N SER A 115 -34.87 -19.86 12.97
CA SER A 115 -34.90 -20.89 14.03
C SER A 115 -34.42 -22.23 13.49
N ALA A 116 -34.93 -22.68 12.34
CA ALA A 116 -34.56 -23.95 11.74
C ALA A 116 -33.09 -23.98 11.31
N ALA A 117 -32.58 -22.89 10.74
CA ALA A 117 -31.17 -22.79 10.35
C ALA A 117 -30.23 -22.93 11.57
N ILE A 118 -30.56 -22.24 12.66
CA ILE A 118 -29.76 -22.31 13.90
C ILE A 118 -29.95 -23.67 14.59
N SER A 119 -31.15 -24.21 14.60
CA SER A 119 -31.46 -25.54 15.15
C SER A 119 -30.65 -26.63 14.44
N ASN A 120 -30.64 -26.61 13.10
CA ASN A 120 -29.84 -27.51 12.28
C ASN A 120 -28.34 -27.33 12.51
N LEU A 121 -27.88 -26.08 12.62
CA LEU A 121 -26.48 -25.75 12.88
C LEU A 121 -26.00 -26.32 14.22
N LEU A 122 -26.86 -26.26 15.24
CA LEU A 122 -26.55 -26.70 16.59
C LEU A 122 -26.93 -28.17 16.84
N GLY A 123 -27.55 -28.84 15.86
CA GLY A 123 -28.03 -30.22 16.00
C GLY A 123 -29.12 -30.37 17.08
N VAL A 124 -30.00 -29.37 17.21
CA VAL A 124 -31.17 -29.41 18.10
C VAL A 124 -32.45 -29.38 17.29
N ASP A 125 -33.52 -29.99 17.82
CA ASP A 125 -34.79 -30.10 17.10
C ASP A 125 -35.55 -28.76 17.00
N ASP A 126 -35.44 -27.90 18.02
CA ASP A 126 -36.07 -26.57 18.04
C ASP A 126 -35.33 -25.64 19.02
N ILE A 127 -34.58 -24.68 18.49
CA ILE A 127 -33.79 -23.75 19.31
C ILE A 127 -34.64 -22.81 20.16
N LEU A 128 -35.87 -22.48 19.72
CA LEU A 128 -36.77 -21.59 20.46
C LEU A 128 -37.38 -22.28 21.69
N ASN A 129 -37.44 -23.62 21.67
CA ASN A 129 -37.89 -24.45 22.77
C ASN A 129 -36.76 -25.26 23.44
N THR A 130 -35.51 -25.05 23.03
CA THR A 130 -34.35 -25.73 23.62
C THR A 130 -34.04 -25.15 25.00
N THR A 131 -34.07 -26.00 26.02
CA THR A 131 -33.59 -25.64 27.36
C THR A 131 -32.07 -25.76 27.40
N VAL A 132 -31.40 -24.65 27.72
CA VAL A 132 -29.95 -24.64 27.97
C VAL A 132 -29.75 -24.95 29.45
N VAL A 133 -29.16 -26.12 29.74
CA VAL A 133 -28.82 -26.51 31.11
C VAL A 133 -27.31 -26.41 31.26
N ALA A 134 -26.85 -25.49 32.10
CA ALA A 134 -25.46 -25.50 32.55
C ALA A 134 -25.26 -26.76 33.42
N THR A 135 -24.40 -27.68 33.00
CA THR A 135 -24.09 -28.90 33.76
C THR A 135 -23.13 -28.58 34.91
N ASN A 136 -23.65 -27.90 35.93
CA ASN A 136 -23.29 -28.08 37.34
C ASN A 136 -24.36 -27.40 38.20
N GLY A 137 -25.42 -28.15 38.48
CA GLY A 137 -26.59 -27.71 39.25
C GLY A 137 -26.42 -27.87 40.76
N GLY A 138 -25.39 -27.25 41.35
CA GLY A 138 -25.14 -27.25 42.80
C GLY A 138 -24.89 -25.85 43.37
N SER A 139 -25.08 -25.67 44.68
CA SER A 139 -24.60 -24.48 45.40
C SER A 139 -23.08 -24.35 45.23
N TYR A 140 -22.59 -23.11 45.13
CA TYR A 140 -21.19 -22.74 44.99
C TYR A 140 -20.24 -23.63 45.80
N ASP A 141 -19.32 -24.31 45.10
CA ASP A 141 -18.22 -25.08 45.66
C ASP A 141 -16.89 -24.56 45.07
N ALA A 142 -16.00 -24.13 45.96
CA ALA A 142 -14.71 -23.53 45.59
C ALA A 142 -13.72 -24.54 44.97
N THR A 143 -14.09 -25.81 44.85
CA THR A 143 -13.25 -26.87 44.27
C THR A 143 -13.61 -27.27 42.83
N ASP A 144 -14.79 -26.90 42.30
CA ASP A 144 -15.28 -27.31 40.97
C ASP A 144 -15.87 -26.18 40.10
N GLY A 145 -15.88 -24.94 40.60
CA GLY A 145 -16.10 -23.72 39.81
C GLY A 145 -17.53 -23.17 39.81
N LEU A 146 -17.80 -22.29 38.85
CA LEU A 146 -18.95 -21.36 38.85
C LEU A 146 -20.33 -22.03 38.83
N SER A 147 -21.28 -21.44 39.55
CA SER A 147 -22.69 -21.84 39.57
C SER A 147 -23.39 -21.59 38.22
N ALA A 148 -24.56 -22.20 38.01
CA ALA A 148 -25.36 -22.02 36.79
C ALA A 148 -25.76 -20.55 36.54
N GLY A 149 -26.03 -19.78 37.61
CA GLY A 149 -26.32 -18.35 37.50
C GLY A 149 -25.08 -17.52 37.13
N GLU A 150 -23.91 -17.88 37.66
CA GLU A 150 -22.64 -17.20 37.37
C GLU A 150 -22.12 -17.51 35.95
N LYS A 151 -22.26 -18.75 35.48
CA LYS A 151 -21.95 -19.13 34.09
C LYS A 151 -22.86 -18.43 33.08
N TYR A 152 -24.14 -18.29 33.43
CA TYR A 152 -25.10 -17.52 32.62
C TYR A 152 -24.77 -16.01 32.61
N GLY A 153 -24.33 -15.47 33.75
CA GLY A 153 -23.83 -14.10 33.88
C GLY A 153 -22.57 -13.82 33.07
N LEU A 154 -21.58 -14.73 33.06
CA LEU A 154 -20.35 -14.61 32.25
C LEU A 154 -20.61 -14.73 30.75
N LEU A 155 -21.54 -15.60 30.36
CA LEU A 155 -21.99 -15.70 28.97
C LEU A 155 -22.65 -14.39 28.52
N LEU A 156 -23.46 -13.79 29.40
CA LEU A 156 -24.08 -12.49 29.17
C LEU A 156 -23.04 -11.34 29.12
N ALA A 157 -21.98 -11.41 29.93
CA ALA A 157 -20.88 -10.43 29.96
C ALA A 157 -19.95 -10.52 28.74
N ALA A 158 -19.66 -11.73 28.25
CA ALA A 158 -18.85 -11.96 27.06
C ALA A 158 -19.55 -11.49 25.77
N PHE A 159 -20.88 -11.68 25.68
CA PHE A 159 -21.67 -11.24 24.53
C PHE A 159 -22.11 -9.76 24.59
N SER A 160 -22.12 -9.12 25.78
CA SER A 160 -22.38 -7.68 25.92
C SER A 160 -21.15 -6.79 25.72
N GLY A 161 -19.95 -7.39 25.62
CA GLY A 161 -18.67 -6.67 25.52
C GLY A 161 -18.18 -6.07 26.84
N ALA A 162 -18.82 -6.36 27.98
CA ALA A 162 -18.48 -5.80 29.29
C ALA A 162 -17.11 -6.27 29.82
N GLU A 163 -16.61 -7.42 29.36
CA GLU A 163 -15.38 -8.07 29.85
C GLU A 163 -14.07 -7.49 29.26
N ALA A 164 -14.13 -6.49 28.38
CA ALA A 164 -12.93 -5.80 27.88
C ALA A 164 -12.08 -5.14 29.00
N ASN A 165 -12.61 -5.04 30.23
CA ASN A 165 -11.97 -4.37 31.36
C ASN A 165 -11.17 -5.27 32.32
N ALA A 166 -11.12 -6.59 32.15
CA ALA A 166 -10.51 -7.51 33.14
C ALA A 166 -9.34 -8.38 32.63
N GLY A 167 -8.90 -8.22 31.38
CA GLY A 167 -7.64 -8.83 30.89
C GLY A 167 -7.69 -10.31 30.51
N ALA A 168 -8.83 -11.00 30.68
CA ALA A 168 -9.10 -12.25 29.97
C ALA A 168 -9.66 -11.91 28.57
N SER A 169 -9.15 -12.55 27.51
CA SER A 169 -9.72 -12.36 26.18
C SER A 169 -11.16 -12.89 26.16
N THR A 170 -12.07 -12.20 25.49
CA THR A 170 -13.46 -12.65 25.23
C THR A 170 -13.49 -14.12 24.84
N GLN A 171 -12.53 -14.52 23.99
CA GLN A 171 -12.24 -15.87 23.54
C GLN A 171 -12.03 -16.89 24.69
N THR A 172 -11.27 -16.56 25.74
CA THR A 172 -11.00 -17.45 26.89
C THR A 172 -12.24 -17.68 27.76
N ILE A 173 -13.07 -16.65 27.94
CA ILE A 173 -14.33 -16.74 28.69
C ILE A 173 -15.33 -17.60 27.91
N LEU A 174 -15.41 -17.39 26.60
CA LEU A 174 -16.25 -18.18 25.69
C LEU A 174 -15.81 -19.65 25.60
N ASP A 175 -14.50 -19.94 25.49
CA ASP A 175 -13.97 -21.31 25.51
C ASP A 175 -14.34 -22.06 26.82
N THR A 176 -14.31 -21.33 27.96
CA THR A 176 -14.64 -21.89 29.29
C THR A 176 -16.13 -22.15 29.45
N VAL A 177 -17.00 -21.29 28.90
CA VAL A 177 -18.45 -21.47 28.99
C VAL A 177 -18.93 -22.55 28.02
N THR A 178 -18.34 -22.66 26.83
CA THR A 178 -18.80 -23.60 25.79
C THR A 178 -18.36 -25.05 26.07
N ALA A 179 -17.27 -25.25 26.83
CA ALA A 179 -16.79 -26.56 27.25
C ALA A 179 -17.73 -27.34 28.20
N GLY A 180 -18.86 -26.74 28.64
CA GLY A 180 -19.81 -27.35 29.58
C GLY A 180 -21.29 -27.08 29.31
N ILE A 181 -21.68 -26.73 28.08
CA ILE A 181 -23.10 -26.54 27.72
C ILE A 181 -23.68 -27.85 27.17
N THR A 182 -24.75 -28.32 27.80
CA THR A 182 -25.57 -29.44 27.34
C THR A 182 -26.87 -28.90 26.73
N LEU A 183 -27.19 -29.28 25.49
CA LEU A 183 -28.43 -28.91 24.81
C LEU A 183 -29.39 -30.11 24.84
N GLY A 184 -30.39 -30.06 25.72
CA GLY A 184 -31.36 -31.15 25.86
C GLY A 184 -30.69 -32.51 26.16
N SER A 185 -31.01 -33.55 25.38
CA SER A 185 -30.44 -34.90 25.52
C SER A 185 -29.05 -35.08 24.89
N SER A 186 -28.48 -34.03 24.27
CA SER A 186 -27.17 -34.08 23.61
C SER A 186 -26.07 -33.65 24.57
N SER A 187 -25.11 -34.55 24.83
CA SER A 187 -24.15 -34.44 25.95
C SER A 187 -23.09 -33.34 25.81
N SER A 188 -22.84 -32.81 24.62
CA SER A 188 -21.91 -31.69 24.37
C SER A 188 -22.07 -31.13 22.96
N LEU A 189 -21.78 -29.84 22.77
CA LEU A 189 -21.57 -29.26 21.43
C LEU A 189 -20.31 -29.85 20.78
N SER A 190 -20.28 -30.02 19.46
CA SER A 190 -19.05 -30.43 18.77
C SER A 190 -18.03 -29.30 18.72
N ASP A 191 -16.74 -29.60 18.73
CA ASP A 191 -15.66 -28.59 18.68
C ASP A 191 -15.82 -27.60 17.50
N GLY A 192 -16.40 -28.05 16.38
CA GLY A 192 -16.72 -27.20 15.23
C GLY A 192 -17.86 -26.20 15.50
N VAL A 193 -18.91 -26.64 16.19
CA VAL A 193 -20.02 -25.78 16.62
C VAL A 193 -19.57 -24.82 17.72
N GLN A 194 -18.71 -25.28 18.63
CA GLN A 194 -18.09 -24.44 19.64
C GLN A 194 -17.23 -23.36 18.96
N SER A 195 -16.32 -23.74 18.05
CA SER A 195 -15.50 -22.78 17.30
C SER A 195 -16.31 -21.79 16.45
N LEU A 196 -17.48 -22.18 15.94
CA LEU A 196 -18.38 -21.33 15.14
C LEU A 196 -19.09 -20.28 15.99
N LEU A 197 -19.52 -20.66 17.19
CA LEU A 197 -20.11 -19.76 18.20
C LEU A 197 -19.09 -18.75 18.74
N ILE A 198 -17.81 -19.11 18.65
CA ILE A 198 -16.66 -18.43 19.24
C ILE A 198 -15.92 -17.52 18.25
N LYS A 199 -15.78 -17.92 16.97
CA LYS A 199 -14.98 -17.22 15.95
C LYS A 199 -15.79 -16.62 14.80
N GLY A 200 -17.10 -16.87 14.73
CA GLY A 200 -17.84 -16.66 13.49
C GLY A 200 -17.45 -17.68 12.40
N ALA A 201 -18.22 -17.72 11.31
CA ALA A 201 -18.27 -18.80 10.33
C ALA A 201 -16.91 -19.29 9.79
N ALA A 202 -16.64 -20.59 9.97
CA ALA A 202 -15.64 -21.36 9.23
C ALA A 202 -16.36 -22.48 8.46
N ALA A 203 -16.04 -22.64 7.17
CA ALA A 203 -16.73 -23.52 6.24
C ALA A 203 -16.70 -25.01 6.66
N ALA A 204 -17.88 -25.63 6.76
CA ALA A 204 -18.04 -27.07 6.62
C ALA A 204 -18.67 -27.33 5.23
N THR A 205 -17.97 -28.09 4.39
CA THR A 205 -18.50 -28.53 3.10
C THR A 205 -19.45 -29.70 3.34
N ASP A 206 -20.77 -29.45 3.30
CA ASP A 206 -21.77 -30.52 3.18
C ASP A 206 -22.30 -30.60 1.74
N THR A 207 -22.32 -31.82 1.21
CA THR A 207 -22.73 -32.20 -0.15
C THR A 207 -24.23 -32.47 -0.28
N SER A 208 -25.06 -32.01 0.65
CA SER A 208 -26.51 -32.17 0.56
C SER A 208 -27.15 -30.95 -0.11
N SER A 209 -27.87 -31.19 -1.21
CA SER A 209 -28.47 -30.20 -2.12
C SER A 209 -29.68 -29.45 -1.53
N GLY A 210 -29.55 -28.88 -0.33
CA GLY A 210 -30.42 -27.86 0.24
C GLY A 210 -29.71 -26.50 0.24
N LEU A 211 -30.43 -25.42 0.00
CA LEU A 211 -29.90 -24.04 -0.02
C LEU A 211 -29.25 -23.69 1.33
N SER A 212 -27.95 -23.89 1.41
CA SER A 212 -27.08 -23.55 2.52
C SER A 212 -26.79 -22.04 2.46
N LEU A 213 -27.61 -21.24 3.14
CA LEU A 213 -27.31 -19.82 3.35
C LEU A 213 -26.31 -19.72 4.52
N ILE A 214 -25.06 -20.05 4.24
CA ILE A 214 -23.95 -19.72 5.12
C ILE A 214 -23.73 -18.21 4.99
N ILE A 215 -23.98 -17.47 6.06
CA ILE A 215 -23.77 -16.02 6.11
C ILE A 215 -22.28 -15.78 6.36
N ASP A 216 -21.58 -15.34 5.32
CA ASP A 216 -20.22 -14.85 5.43
C ASP A 216 -20.24 -13.40 5.95
N THR A 217 -19.56 -13.15 7.06
CA THR A 217 -19.46 -11.83 7.71
C THR A 217 -18.02 -11.31 7.75
N HIS A 218 -17.07 -12.03 7.16
CA HIS A 218 -15.67 -11.64 7.18
C HIS A 218 -15.31 -10.99 5.84
N ALA A 219 -14.84 -9.75 5.89
CA ALA A 219 -14.25 -9.15 4.69
C ALA A 219 -12.83 -9.71 4.48
N PRO A 220 -12.36 -9.83 3.22
CA PRO A 220 -10.99 -10.22 2.93
C PRO A 220 -9.99 -9.34 3.67
N VAL A 221 -8.91 -9.90 4.21
CA VAL A 221 -7.90 -9.14 4.97
C VAL A 221 -6.63 -8.99 4.15
N PHE A 222 -6.23 -7.76 3.84
CA PHE A 222 -4.98 -7.49 3.12
C PHE A 222 -3.74 -7.79 3.97
N SER A 223 -2.77 -8.49 3.38
CA SER A 223 -1.43 -8.73 3.93
C SER A 223 -0.31 -8.17 3.05
N SER A 224 -0.64 -7.59 1.88
CA SER A 224 0.30 -6.86 1.04
C SER A 224 0.78 -5.54 1.68
N SER A 225 1.95 -5.07 1.27
CA SER A 225 2.46 -3.75 1.69
C SER A 225 1.58 -2.61 1.16
N SER A 226 1.38 -1.58 1.97
CA SER A 226 0.73 -0.33 1.55
C SER A 226 1.65 0.61 0.75
N THR A 227 2.92 0.22 0.58
CA THR A 227 3.89 0.96 -0.25
C THR A 227 4.60 0.03 -1.22
N ALA A 228 4.95 0.55 -2.38
CA ALA A 228 5.84 -0.08 -3.34
C ALA A 228 6.64 0.97 -4.12
N SER A 229 7.64 0.50 -4.84
CA SER A 229 8.38 1.32 -5.80
C SER A 229 8.56 0.58 -7.11
N VAL A 230 8.72 1.35 -8.18
CA VAL A 230 9.00 0.86 -9.52
C VAL A 230 10.02 1.79 -10.17
N ASP A 231 10.96 1.23 -10.93
CA ASP A 231 11.85 2.05 -11.74
C ASP A 231 11.04 2.74 -12.84
N GLU A 232 11.43 3.96 -13.21
CA GLU A 232 10.91 4.55 -14.43
C GLU A 232 11.35 3.80 -15.68
N ASN A 233 10.69 4.08 -16.79
CA ASN A 233 11.04 3.56 -18.11
C ASN A 233 11.02 2.02 -18.26
N ILE A 234 10.35 1.31 -17.33
CA ILE A 234 10.11 -0.14 -17.44
C ILE A 234 9.09 -0.53 -18.52
N GLY A 235 8.45 0.46 -19.16
CA GLY A 235 7.44 0.29 -20.19
C GLY A 235 6.00 0.36 -19.67
N ALA A 236 5.07 0.61 -20.59
CA ALA A 236 3.65 0.69 -20.29
C ALA A 236 3.03 -0.70 -20.04
N GLY A 237 2.04 -0.76 -19.14
CA GLY A 237 1.25 -1.97 -18.87
C GLY A 237 1.94 -2.99 -17.96
N GLN A 238 3.07 -2.63 -17.34
CA GLN A 238 3.79 -3.52 -16.44
C GLN A 238 3.10 -3.66 -15.09
N VAL A 239 3.28 -4.82 -14.44
CA VAL A 239 2.79 -5.05 -13.07
C VAL A 239 3.69 -4.29 -12.11
N VAL A 240 3.11 -3.36 -11.36
CA VAL A 240 3.83 -2.45 -10.44
C VAL A 240 3.56 -2.76 -8.97
N TRP A 241 2.49 -3.51 -8.69
CA TRP A 241 2.13 -3.95 -7.34
C TRP A 241 1.20 -5.16 -7.45
N THR A 242 1.14 -6.01 -6.43
CA THR A 242 0.22 -7.15 -6.39
C THR A 242 -0.48 -7.20 -5.05
N ALA A 243 -1.81 -7.17 -5.07
CA ALA A 243 -2.63 -7.34 -3.90
C ALA A 243 -2.45 -8.75 -3.33
N VAL A 244 -2.30 -8.83 -2.01
CA VAL A 244 -2.40 -10.11 -1.31
C VAL A 244 -3.40 -9.90 -0.19
N ALA A 245 -4.47 -10.67 -0.23
CA ALA A 245 -5.47 -10.72 0.82
C ALA A 245 -5.82 -12.17 1.11
N THR A 246 -6.34 -12.43 2.30
CA THR A 246 -6.81 -13.75 2.71
C THR A 246 -8.23 -13.65 3.18
N ASP A 247 -9.04 -14.61 2.76
CA ASP A 247 -10.42 -14.75 3.20
C ASP A 247 -10.79 -16.24 3.22
N PRO A 248 -11.65 -16.71 4.15
CA PRO A 248 -12.17 -18.08 4.14
C PRO A 248 -13.00 -18.41 2.89
N SER A 249 -13.59 -17.42 2.25
CA SER A 249 -14.41 -17.54 1.03
C SER A 249 -13.65 -17.06 -0.22
N PRO A 250 -14.08 -17.45 -1.43
CA PRO A 250 -13.58 -16.85 -2.66
C PRO A 250 -13.93 -15.36 -2.75
N PHE A 251 -12.99 -14.55 -3.24
CA PHE A 251 -13.14 -13.10 -3.38
C PHE A 251 -12.47 -12.58 -4.66
N THR A 252 -12.76 -11.33 -5.00
CA THR A 252 -12.21 -10.63 -6.17
C THR A 252 -11.65 -9.28 -5.81
N TYR A 253 -10.70 -8.80 -6.62
CA TYR A 253 -10.09 -7.48 -6.47
C TYR A 253 -10.64 -6.46 -7.46
N SER A 254 -10.70 -5.20 -7.03
CA SER A 254 -11.05 -4.06 -7.86
C SER A 254 -10.29 -2.80 -7.42
N LEU A 255 -10.31 -1.76 -8.26
CA LEU A 255 -9.78 -0.44 -7.93
C LEU A 255 -10.93 0.48 -7.53
N SER A 256 -10.72 1.27 -6.47
CA SER A 256 -11.60 2.38 -6.11
C SER A 256 -11.57 3.46 -7.20
N THR A 257 -12.56 4.36 -7.23
CA THR A 257 -12.59 5.52 -8.14
C THR A 257 -11.85 6.75 -7.60
N THR A 258 -11.04 6.59 -6.54
CA THR A 258 -10.31 7.68 -5.87
C THR A 258 -8.84 7.71 -6.26
N GLY A 259 -8.19 8.88 -6.12
CA GLY A 259 -6.76 9.03 -6.41
C GLY A 259 -6.42 8.90 -7.89
N ASP A 260 -5.28 8.28 -8.19
CA ASP A 260 -4.76 8.03 -9.54
C ASP A 260 -5.33 6.74 -10.16
N SER A 261 -6.32 6.08 -9.54
CA SER A 261 -6.80 4.75 -9.93
C SER A 261 -7.22 4.61 -11.40
N ALA A 262 -7.59 5.70 -12.08
CA ALA A 262 -7.90 5.71 -13.52
C ALA A 262 -6.68 5.43 -14.43
N LEU A 263 -5.46 5.57 -13.92
CA LEU A 263 -4.21 5.24 -14.62
C LEU A 263 -3.82 3.77 -14.48
N PHE A 264 -4.50 3.04 -13.58
CA PHE A 264 -4.20 1.66 -13.26
C PHE A 264 -5.30 0.71 -13.74
N SER A 265 -4.93 -0.55 -13.87
CA SER A 265 -5.87 -1.66 -13.99
C SER A 265 -5.45 -2.78 -13.05
N ILE A 266 -6.41 -3.61 -12.65
CA ILE A 266 -6.17 -4.73 -11.73
C ILE A 266 -6.78 -6.00 -12.31
N ASN A 267 -6.03 -7.10 -12.20
CA ASN A 267 -6.59 -8.41 -12.45
C ASN A 267 -7.44 -8.85 -11.25
N ALA A 268 -8.75 -9.04 -11.46
CA ALA A 268 -9.68 -9.35 -10.38
C ALA A 268 -9.40 -10.66 -9.65
N ALA A 269 -8.73 -11.63 -10.29
CA ALA A 269 -8.44 -12.94 -9.70
C ALA A 269 -7.04 -12.99 -9.05
N THR A 270 -6.04 -12.33 -9.63
CA THR A 270 -4.65 -12.42 -9.15
C THR A 270 -4.20 -11.24 -8.30
N GLY A 271 -4.96 -10.14 -8.30
CA GLY A 271 -4.59 -8.92 -7.59
C GLY A 271 -3.44 -8.13 -8.24
N ALA A 272 -2.93 -8.57 -9.40
CA ALA A 272 -1.87 -7.87 -10.11
C ALA A 272 -2.37 -6.51 -10.63
N VAL A 273 -1.73 -5.44 -10.16
CA VAL A 273 -2.01 -4.05 -10.57
C VAL A 273 -0.99 -3.62 -11.60
N THR A 274 -1.47 -3.14 -12.74
CA THR A 274 -0.64 -2.63 -13.85
C THR A 274 -0.85 -1.13 -14.05
N LEU A 275 0.22 -0.40 -14.35
CA LEU A 275 0.18 1.01 -14.72
C LEU A 275 0.01 1.14 -16.24
N SER A 276 -0.97 1.90 -16.72
CA SER A 276 -1.31 1.98 -18.15
C SER A 276 -0.26 2.75 -18.96
N GLY A 277 0.41 3.73 -18.35
CA GLY A 277 1.50 4.50 -18.95
C GLY A 277 2.87 3.91 -18.62
N ASN A 278 3.90 4.37 -19.32
CA ASN A 278 5.28 4.17 -18.91
C ASN A 278 5.55 5.10 -17.70
N PRO A 279 6.00 4.58 -16.54
CA PRO A 279 6.39 5.46 -15.42
C PRO A 279 7.57 6.34 -15.83
N ASP A 280 7.53 7.60 -15.38
CA ASP A 280 8.50 8.67 -15.68
C ASP A 280 8.55 9.56 -14.43
N PHE A 281 9.72 9.64 -13.78
CA PHE A 281 9.89 10.33 -12.51
C PHE A 281 9.73 11.84 -12.68
N GLU A 282 10.35 12.42 -13.71
CA GLU A 282 10.32 13.85 -14.03
C GLU A 282 8.89 14.32 -14.31
N SER A 283 8.07 13.46 -14.90
CA SER A 283 6.64 13.72 -15.09
C SER A 283 5.82 13.55 -13.80
N LYS A 284 6.01 12.44 -13.07
CA LYS A 284 5.27 12.14 -11.83
C LYS A 284 6.01 11.12 -10.95
N ALA A 285 6.70 11.62 -9.93
CA ALA A 285 7.47 10.83 -8.97
C ALA A 285 6.66 9.86 -8.08
N SER A 286 5.33 10.01 -7.96
CA SER A 286 4.51 9.11 -7.13
C SER A 286 3.04 9.06 -7.54
N TYR A 287 2.44 7.89 -7.35
CA TYR A 287 1.04 7.59 -7.58
C TYR A 287 0.36 7.09 -6.30
N SER A 288 -0.93 7.35 -6.18
CA SER A 288 -1.78 6.84 -5.10
C SER A 288 -3.03 6.16 -5.65
N PHE A 289 -3.32 4.94 -5.21
CA PHE A 289 -4.54 4.21 -5.59
C PHE A 289 -5.04 3.38 -4.41
N THR A 290 -6.32 2.98 -4.45
CA THR A 290 -6.93 2.14 -3.41
C THR A 290 -7.44 0.87 -4.05
N VAL A 291 -6.99 -0.28 -3.53
CA VAL A 291 -7.48 -1.60 -3.94
C VAL A 291 -8.57 -2.05 -2.97
N VAL A 292 -9.64 -2.62 -3.52
CA VAL A 292 -10.77 -3.18 -2.76
C VAL A 292 -10.81 -4.68 -3.04
N ALA A 293 -10.89 -5.48 -1.98
CA ALA A 293 -11.15 -6.91 -2.07
C ALA A 293 -12.58 -7.18 -1.59
N THR A 294 -13.37 -7.90 -2.39
CA THR A 294 -14.79 -8.18 -2.11
C THR A 294 -15.07 -9.66 -2.27
N ASP A 295 -15.59 -10.29 -1.22
CA ASP A 295 -15.98 -11.70 -1.23
C ASP A 295 -17.30 -11.95 -2.00
N ALA A 296 -17.70 -13.22 -2.08
CA ALA A 296 -18.95 -13.60 -2.74
C ALA A 296 -20.23 -13.15 -2.01
N ALA A 297 -20.14 -12.81 -0.71
CA ALA A 297 -21.25 -12.32 0.10
C ALA A 297 -21.39 -10.79 0.08
N GLY A 298 -20.42 -10.08 -0.50
CA GLY A 298 -20.39 -8.63 -0.61
C GLY A 298 -19.65 -7.93 0.53
N ASN A 299 -18.99 -8.65 1.44
CA ASN A 299 -18.12 -8.00 2.41
C ASN A 299 -16.86 -7.49 1.71
N ALA A 300 -16.44 -6.27 2.05
CA ALA A 300 -15.33 -5.62 1.38
C ALA A 300 -14.37 -4.98 2.37
N SER A 301 -13.08 -5.07 2.06
CA SER A 301 -12.03 -4.29 2.70
C SER A 301 -11.29 -3.47 1.64
N SER A 302 -10.57 -2.44 2.08
CA SER A 302 -9.79 -1.60 1.19
C SER A 302 -8.40 -1.31 1.72
N GLN A 303 -7.42 -1.20 0.83
CA GLN A 303 -6.04 -0.84 1.13
C GLN A 303 -5.63 0.34 0.24
N ALA A 304 -5.27 1.46 0.88
CA ALA A 304 -4.61 2.56 0.19
C ALA A 304 -3.14 2.20 -0.05
N VAL A 305 -2.69 2.41 -1.29
CA VAL A 305 -1.33 2.09 -1.75
C VAL A 305 -0.66 3.35 -2.28
N THR A 306 0.60 3.56 -1.88
CA THR A 306 1.48 4.58 -2.47
C THR A 306 2.56 3.89 -3.29
N LEU A 307 2.63 4.22 -4.58
CA LEU A 307 3.67 3.75 -5.49
C LEU A 307 4.66 4.90 -5.74
N ALA A 308 5.91 4.70 -5.37
CA ALA A 308 7.00 5.59 -5.74
C ALA A 308 7.57 5.20 -7.11
N VAL A 309 7.90 6.18 -7.93
CA VAL A 309 8.75 5.97 -9.11
C VAL A 309 10.19 6.21 -8.65
N ASN A 310 11.10 5.31 -8.96
CA ASN A 310 12.53 5.53 -8.72
C ASN A 310 13.07 6.35 -9.89
N ASN A 311 13.73 7.47 -9.60
CA ASN A 311 14.47 8.23 -10.59
C ASN A 311 15.70 7.41 -11.03
N LEU A 312 15.88 7.27 -12.34
CA LEU A 312 17.08 6.76 -13.00
C LEU A 312 17.72 7.89 -13.80
N ASP A 313 19.05 7.96 -13.75
CA ASP A 313 19.82 9.00 -14.47
C ASP A 313 19.79 8.75 -15.98
N GLU A 314 19.06 9.59 -16.72
CA GLU A 314 18.85 9.45 -18.17
C GLU A 314 19.40 10.62 -18.99
N VAL A 315 19.85 11.69 -18.31
CA VAL A 315 20.22 12.93 -18.97
C VAL A 315 21.73 13.13 -18.95
N ALA A 316 22.35 12.96 -20.11
CA ALA A 316 23.78 13.21 -20.28
C ALA A 316 24.24 14.60 -19.81
N PRO A 317 25.49 14.71 -19.30
CA PRO A 317 26.08 15.99 -18.96
C PRO A 317 26.11 16.93 -20.15
N VAL A 318 25.93 18.22 -19.91
CA VAL A 318 26.03 19.26 -20.94
C VAL A 318 27.42 19.89 -20.89
N ILE A 319 28.20 19.75 -21.96
CA ILE A 319 29.49 20.44 -22.11
C ILE A 319 29.23 21.95 -22.24
N THR A 320 29.90 22.72 -21.37
CA THR A 320 29.76 24.19 -21.26
C THR A 320 30.98 24.94 -21.79
N SER A 321 32.10 24.25 -22.03
CA SER A 321 33.29 24.83 -22.64
C SER A 321 33.08 25.10 -24.14
N GLY A 322 33.74 26.12 -24.67
CA GLY A 322 33.55 26.57 -26.06
C GLY A 322 34.05 25.57 -27.12
N THR A 323 33.65 25.79 -28.38
CA THR A 323 34.00 24.92 -29.52
C THR A 323 35.36 25.24 -30.16
N THR A 324 36.06 26.26 -29.66
CA THR A 324 37.36 26.70 -30.19
C THR A 324 38.30 26.96 -29.03
N ALA A 325 39.46 26.30 -29.06
CA ALA A 325 40.54 26.55 -28.12
C ALA A 325 41.26 27.85 -28.49
N THR A 326 41.80 28.54 -27.48
CA THR A 326 42.65 29.72 -27.73
C THR A 326 43.87 29.30 -28.52
N ALA A 327 44.14 29.98 -29.63
CA ALA A 327 45.31 29.70 -30.45
C ALA A 327 46.60 29.87 -29.65
N ILE A 328 47.56 29.00 -29.92
CA ILE A 328 48.89 29.03 -29.30
C ILE A 328 49.93 29.31 -30.36
N ASP A 329 51.03 29.93 -29.96
CA ASP A 329 52.16 30.14 -30.85
C ASP A 329 52.87 28.82 -31.12
N GLU A 330 53.41 28.66 -32.33
CA GLU A 330 54.38 27.61 -32.55
C GLU A 330 55.62 27.79 -31.67
N ASN A 331 56.35 26.70 -31.44
CA ASN A 331 57.53 26.66 -30.56
C ASN A 331 57.29 27.08 -29.11
N SER A 332 56.03 27.18 -28.67
CA SER A 332 55.63 27.56 -27.30
C SER A 332 55.94 26.50 -26.23
N GLY A 333 56.38 25.31 -26.64
CA GLY A 333 56.80 24.22 -25.77
C GLY A 333 55.87 23.01 -25.81
N ALA A 334 56.41 21.88 -25.40
CA ALA A 334 55.69 20.61 -25.27
C ALA A 334 54.98 20.49 -23.91
N GLY A 335 53.89 19.74 -23.86
CA GLY A 335 53.17 19.41 -22.62
C GLY A 335 52.28 20.51 -22.07
N GLN A 336 51.94 21.51 -22.88
CA GLN A 336 51.07 22.62 -22.47
C GLN A 336 49.59 22.22 -22.49
N VAL A 337 48.82 22.76 -21.54
CA VAL A 337 47.36 22.65 -21.53
C VAL A 337 46.81 23.62 -22.56
N ILE A 338 46.15 23.09 -23.58
CA ILE A 338 45.64 23.85 -24.74
C ILE A 338 44.15 24.14 -24.64
N TYR A 339 43.43 23.40 -23.80
CA TYR A 339 41.98 23.50 -23.62
C TYR A 339 41.59 22.87 -22.29
N THR A 340 40.54 23.39 -21.65
CA THR A 340 39.96 22.77 -20.45
C THR A 340 38.48 22.55 -20.72
N ALA A 341 38.08 21.29 -20.80
CA ALA A 341 36.68 20.91 -20.93
C ALA A 341 35.95 21.20 -19.62
N THR A 342 34.74 21.73 -19.72
CA THR A 342 33.83 21.92 -18.59
C THR A 342 32.46 21.38 -18.96
N ALA A 343 31.73 20.81 -18.00
CA ALA A 343 30.39 20.30 -18.21
C ALA A 343 29.54 20.42 -16.94
N THR A 344 28.22 20.35 -17.08
CA THR A 344 27.25 20.34 -15.97
C THR A 344 26.35 19.11 -16.06
N ASP A 345 26.05 18.52 -14.91
CA ASP A 345 25.32 17.25 -14.75
C ASP A 345 24.22 17.44 -13.69
N THR A 346 23.29 18.34 -13.98
CA THR A 346 22.29 18.82 -13.00
C THR A 346 20.88 18.84 -13.56
N ALA A 347 20.69 18.30 -14.77
CA ALA A 347 19.39 18.24 -15.41
C ALA A 347 18.52 17.12 -14.84
N ASP A 348 19.16 16.14 -14.19
CA ASP A 348 18.56 14.96 -13.58
C ASP A 348 19.38 14.59 -12.31
N ILE A 349 19.76 13.32 -12.11
CA ILE A 349 20.64 12.88 -11.02
C ILE A 349 22.05 13.39 -11.25
N SER A 350 22.57 14.13 -10.26
CA SER A 350 23.96 14.59 -10.30
C SER A 350 24.91 13.54 -9.72
N GLY A 351 25.69 12.89 -10.59
CA GLY A 351 26.69 11.87 -10.22
C GLY A 351 28.14 12.35 -10.36
N GLY A 352 28.35 13.48 -11.03
CA GLY A 352 29.66 14.00 -11.39
C GLY A 352 30.08 13.58 -12.80
N VAL A 353 31.10 14.25 -13.35
CA VAL A 353 31.48 14.12 -14.76
C VAL A 353 32.91 13.63 -14.90
N THR A 354 33.12 12.68 -15.82
CA THR A 354 34.44 12.29 -16.31
C THR A 354 34.63 12.70 -17.76
N PHE A 355 35.88 13.03 -18.13
CA PHE A 355 36.21 13.50 -19.47
C PHE A 355 37.09 12.52 -20.24
N SER A 356 36.89 12.45 -21.55
CA SER A 356 37.75 11.67 -22.46
C SER A 356 37.86 12.33 -23.85
N LEU A 357 38.81 11.85 -24.66
CA LEU A 357 38.91 12.21 -26.07
C LEU A 357 38.32 11.09 -26.93
N LYS A 358 37.46 11.46 -27.87
CA LYS A 358 36.89 10.51 -28.83
C LYS A 358 37.97 10.00 -29.78
N ALA A 359 37.85 8.72 -30.16
CA ALA A 359 38.65 8.15 -31.24
C ALA A 359 38.52 8.98 -32.53
N GLY A 360 39.65 9.19 -33.21
CA GLY A 360 39.73 10.07 -34.39
C GLY A 360 40.12 11.52 -34.09
N SER A 361 40.34 11.88 -32.82
CA SER A 361 41.02 13.13 -32.46
C SER A 361 42.49 13.11 -32.94
N ASP A 362 43.05 14.28 -33.23
CA ASP A 362 44.43 14.40 -33.69
C ASP A 362 45.43 13.81 -32.69
N THR A 363 46.52 13.26 -33.22
CA THR A 363 47.53 12.56 -32.42
C THR A 363 48.32 13.51 -31.52
N GLY A 364 48.82 13.00 -30.40
CA GLY A 364 49.64 13.78 -29.46
C GLY A 364 48.82 14.59 -28.46
N LEU A 365 47.50 14.40 -28.43
CA LEU A 365 46.59 14.98 -27.46
C LEU A 365 46.23 13.97 -26.37
N THR A 366 46.20 14.42 -25.13
CA THR A 366 45.71 13.65 -23.97
C THR A 366 44.77 14.52 -23.15
N ILE A 367 43.83 13.91 -22.42
CA ILE A 367 42.94 14.64 -21.51
C ILE A 367 43.02 14.03 -20.11
N ASP A 368 43.05 14.89 -19.10
CA ASP A 368 42.88 14.49 -17.72
C ASP A 368 41.38 14.24 -17.43
N PRO A 369 40.99 13.03 -16.99
CA PRO A 369 39.59 12.65 -16.90
C PRO A 369 38.82 13.34 -15.77
N VAL A 370 39.50 13.99 -14.82
CA VAL A 370 38.89 14.66 -13.66
C VAL A 370 38.81 16.16 -13.89
N THR A 371 39.89 16.77 -14.37
CA THR A 371 40.00 18.22 -14.56
C THR A 371 39.55 18.70 -15.93
N GLY A 372 39.43 17.79 -16.91
CA GLY A 372 39.08 18.12 -18.29
C GLY A 372 40.22 18.81 -19.06
N ALA A 373 41.43 18.92 -18.49
CA ALA A 373 42.57 19.56 -19.13
C ALA A 373 43.08 18.73 -20.30
N VAL A 374 43.05 19.29 -21.50
CA VAL A 374 43.61 18.71 -22.73
C VAL A 374 45.03 19.25 -22.91
N THR A 375 45.98 18.33 -23.02
CA THR A 375 47.41 18.62 -23.16
C THR A 375 47.91 18.24 -24.54
N LEU A 376 48.69 19.13 -25.17
CA LEU A 376 49.44 18.84 -26.38
C LEU A 376 50.85 18.36 -26.00
N SER A 377 51.15 17.09 -26.28
CA SER A 377 52.41 16.44 -25.88
C SER A 377 53.64 16.90 -26.67
N GLY A 378 53.46 17.31 -27.92
CA GLY A 378 54.54 17.82 -28.78
C GLY A 378 54.69 19.33 -28.69
N ASN A 379 55.85 19.84 -29.10
CA ASN A 379 56.00 21.27 -29.37
C ASN A 379 55.25 21.60 -30.68
N PRO A 380 54.31 22.56 -30.71
CA PRO A 380 53.61 22.92 -31.93
C PRO A 380 54.56 23.53 -32.97
N ASP A 381 54.33 23.20 -34.24
CA ASP A 381 55.10 23.63 -35.42
C ASP A 381 54.05 23.92 -36.51
N PHE A 382 53.99 25.18 -36.96
CA PHE A 382 52.96 25.63 -37.88
C PHE A 382 53.12 25.00 -39.27
N GLU A 383 54.35 24.98 -39.79
CA GLU A 383 54.69 24.39 -41.10
C GLU A 383 54.36 22.89 -41.15
N ARG A 384 54.39 22.19 -40.01
CA ARG A 384 53.99 20.79 -39.91
C ARG A 384 52.49 20.60 -39.74
N GLN A 385 51.84 21.38 -38.86
CA GLN A 385 50.40 21.27 -38.58
C GLN A 385 49.85 22.59 -38.05
N ALA A 386 49.20 23.35 -38.94
CA ALA A 386 48.62 24.67 -38.62
C ALA A 386 47.38 24.62 -37.69
N SER A 387 46.74 23.46 -37.52
CA SER A 387 45.57 23.31 -36.66
C SER A 387 45.41 21.89 -36.11
N TYR A 388 44.90 21.79 -34.89
CA TYR A 388 44.48 20.53 -34.28
C TYR A 388 42.96 20.47 -34.15
N SER A 389 42.41 19.28 -34.37
CA SER A 389 41.00 18.94 -34.20
C SER A 389 40.85 17.77 -33.23
N PHE A 390 39.98 17.93 -32.24
CA PHE A 390 39.69 16.89 -31.26
C PHE A 390 38.25 16.96 -30.80
N THR A 391 37.72 15.86 -30.28
CA THR A 391 36.37 15.82 -29.71
C THR A 391 36.44 15.41 -28.26
N VAL A 392 36.04 16.31 -27.38
CA VAL A 392 35.91 16.02 -25.94
C VAL A 392 34.57 15.32 -25.70
N VAL A 393 34.58 14.35 -24.79
CA VAL A 393 33.40 13.61 -24.35
C VAL A 393 33.27 13.80 -22.85
N ALA A 394 32.08 14.18 -22.39
CA ALA A 394 31.72 14.24 -20.98
C ALA A 394 30.76 13.09 -20.69
N THR A 395 31.02 12.32 -19.63
CA THR A 395 30.24 11.14 -19.25
C THR A 395 29.90 11.22 -17.76
N ASP A 396 28.62 11.04 -17.41
CA ASP A 396 28.16 10.97 -16.02
C ASP A 396 28.46 9.61 -15.37
N ALA A 397 27.94 9.40 -14.16
CA ALA A 397 28.09 8.15 -13.43
C ALA A 397 27.23 6.99 -13.96
N ALA A 398 26.10 7.28 -14.63
CA ALA A 398 25.24 6.28 -15.26
C ALA A 398 25.72 5.86 -16.66
N GLY A 399 26.67 6.60 -17.22
CA GLY A 399 27.25 6.36 -18.53
C GLY A 399 26.60 7.17 -19.66
N ASN A 400 25.65 8.07 -19.37
CA ASN A 400 25.15 8.97 -20.41
C ASN A 400 26.23 10.00 -20.76
N HIS A 401 26.30 10.37 -22.03
CA HIS A 401 27.42 11.16 -22.51
C HIS A 401 27.07 12.16 -23.60
N SER A 402 27.72 13.32 -23.57
CA SER A 402 27.71 14.30 -24.65
C SER A 402 29.11 14.48 -25.23
N SER A 403 29.19 15.02 -26.45
CA SER A 403 30.46 15.23 -27.13
C SER A 403 30.52 16.58 -27.82
N GLN A 404 31.67 17.25 -27.76
CA GLN A 404 31.90 18.55 -28.38
C GLN A 404 33.17 18.50 -29.24
N ALA A 405 33.02 18.82 -30.53
CA ALA A 405 34.16 19.02 -31.40
C ALA A 405 34.83 20.37 -31.09
N VAL A 406 36.15 20.37 -31.02
CA VAL A 406 37.00 21.52 -30.69
C VAL A 406 38.11 21.65 -31.71
N THR A 407 38.38 22.89 -32.13
CA THR A 407 39.52 23.23 -32.97
C THR A 407 40.51 24.13 -32.24
N LEU A 408 41.80 23.88 -32.42
CA LEU A 408 42.91 24.71 -31.97
C LEU A 408 43.68 25.21 -33.19
N GLY A 409 43.93 26.52 -33.28
CA GLY A 409 44.85 27.10 -34.25
C GLY A 409 46.27 27.21 -33.69
N ILE A 410 47.26 27.04 -34.55
CA ILE A 410 48.66 27.38 -34.26
C ILE A 410 48.98 28.69 -34.97
N ASN A 411 49.61 29.65 -34.27
CA ASN A 411 50.06 30.90 -34.88
C ASN A 411 51.43 30.70 -35.52
N ASN A 412 51.59 31.19 -36.75
CA ASN A 412 52.87 31.22 -37.46
C ASN A 412 53.71 32.42 -36.98
N LEU A 413 54.93 32.15 -36.51
CA LEU A 413 55.94 33.11 -36.13
C LEU A 413 57.11 33.04 -37.11
N ASP A 414 57.65 34.20 -37.49
CA ASP A 414 58.79 34.27 -38.41
C ASP A 414 60.08 33.70 -37.75
N GLU A 415 60.41 32.45 -38.11
CA GLU A 415 61.60 31.74 -37.61
C GLU A 415 62.63 31.41 -38.70
N VAL A 416 62.30 31.64 -39.98
CA VAL A 416 63.17 31.32 -41.11
C VAL A 416 63.92 32.57 -41.55
N ALA A 417 65.23 32.59 -41.29
CA ALA A 417 66.09 33.65 -41.80
C ALA A 417 66.02 33.73 -43.34
N PRO A 418 66.00 34.94 -43.93
CA PRO A 418 65.99 35.09 -45.38
C PRO A 418 67.25 34.46 -46.00
N VAL A 419 67.04 33.57 -46.96
CA VAL A 419 68.14 32.91 -47.68
C VAL A 419 68.65 33.82 -48.79
N ILE A 420 69.97 34.06 -48.82
CA ILE A 420 70.61 34.71 -49.96
C ILE A 420 70.61 33.74 -51.15
N THR A 421 69.75 34.00 -52.13
CA THR A 421 69.64 33.20 -53.36
C THR A 421 70.59 33.66 -54.46
N SER A 422 71.32 34.76 -54.26
CA SER A 422 72.36 35.17 -55.21
C SER A 422 73.52 34.18 -55.14
N GLY A 423 73.76 33.43 -56.22
CA GLY A 423 74.95 32.60 -56.37
C GLY A 423 76.23 33.43 -56.25
N THR A 424 77.34 32.80 -55.85
CA THR A 424 78.65 33.44 -55.74
C THR A 424 79.15 33.88 -57.13
N ILE A 425 78.70 35.03 -57.61
CA ILE A 425 79.32 35.67 -58.78
C ILE A 425 80.52 36.44 -58.27
N ALA A 426 81.66 35.74 -58.14
CA ALA A 426 82.96 36.39 -58.03
C ALA A 426 83.26 37.10 -59.36
N ARG A 427 82.71 38.30 -59.54
CA ARG A 427 82.99 39.12 -60.72
C ARG A 427 84.38 39.71 -60.56
N ARG A 428 85.39 39.06 -61.14
CA ARG A 428 86.76 39.58 -61.20
C ARG A 428 86.74 40.96 -61.87
N LEU A 429 86.90 42.01 -61.08
CA LEU A 429 87.00 43.38 -61.59
C LEU A 429 88.39 43.57 -62.20
N THR A 430 88.49 43.56 -63.53
CA THR A 430 89.65 44.13 -64.22
C THR A 430 89.57 45.66 -64.11
N ARG A 431 90.64 46.27 -63.58
CA ARG A 431 90.75 47.70 -63.34
C ARG A 431 90.78 48.47 -64.67
N THR A 432 89.63 49.00 -65.09
CA THR A 432 89.57 50.16 -65.97
C THR A 432 88.59 51.17 -65.38
N ALA A 433 89.09 52.37 -65.11
CA ALA A 433 88.42 53.41 -64.35
C ALA A 433 87.17 53.94 -65.07
N ALA A 434 86.02 53.99 -64.38
CA ALA A 434 84.98 55.00 -64.61
C ALA A 434 84.07 55.16 -63.37
N ARG A 435 84.05 56.40 -62.89
CA ARG A 435 83.23 57.12 -61.91
C ARG A 435 81.91 56.48 -61.39
N ALA A 436 81.72 56.64 -60.08
CA ALA A 436 80.59 56.17 -59.26
C ALA A 436 79.19 56.65 -59.68
N ARG A 437 78.18 55.81 -59.44
CA ARG A 437 76.84 56.23 -59.04
C ARG A 437 76.49 55.52 -57.73
N SER A 438 76.26 56.31 -56.68
CA SER A 438 75.80 55.85 -55.37
C SER A 438 74.41 55.23 -55.50
N PHE A 439 74.28 53.97 -55.11
CA PHE A 439 72.99 53.33 -54.88
C PHE A 439 72.75 53.34 -53.37
N THR A 440 71.91 54.24 -52.88
CA THR A 440 71.38 54.18 -51.52
C THR A 440 70.25 53.16 -51.49
N PRO A 441 70.35 52.07 -50.70
CA PRO A 441 69.22 51.18 -50.49
C PRO A 441 68.11 51.90 -49.68
N PRO A 442 66.82 51.59 -49.91
CA PRO A 442 65.74 52.19 -49.16
C PRO A 442 65.78 51.79 -47.68
N ARG A 443 65.44 52.77 -46.85
CA ARG A 443 65.40 52.72 -45.38
C ARG A 443 64.33 51.73 -44.88
N PRO A 444 64.59 50.92 -43.83
CA PRO A 444 63.55 50.11 -43.21
C PRO A 444 62.53 51.01 -42.48
N PRO A 445 61.23 50.66 -42.48
CA PRO A 445 60.24 51.40 -41.71
C PRO A 445 60.47 51.21 -40.20
N THR A 446 60.69 52.33 -39.48
CA THR A 446 60.65 52.38 -38.02
C THR A 446 59.20 52.37 -37.49
N PRO A 447 58.96 51.83 -36.28
CA PRO A 447 57.64 51.50 -35.75
C PRO A 447 56.87 52.73 -35.29
N GLN A 448 55.55 52.75 -35.52
CA GLN A 448 54.66 53.72 -34.87
C GLN A 448 54.31 53.23 -33.46
N THR A 449 54.96 53.84 -32.47
CA THR A 449 54.42 53.96 -31.11
C THR A 449 53.46 55.14 -31.08
N SER A 450 52.20 54.94 -30.70
CA SER A 450 51.36 56.01 -30.15
C SER A 450 50.92 55.63 -28.75
N ALA A 451 51.40 56.38 -27.76
CA ALA A 451 50.86 56.40 -26.41
C ALA A 451 50.26 57.79 -26.14
N ALA A 452 49.12 57.77 -25.46
CA ALA A 452 48.57 58.77 -24.54
C ALA A 452 48.51 60.26 -24.95
N GLY A 453 47.28 60.76 -24.98
CA GLY A 453 46.87 62.09 -24.52
C GLY A 453 45.65 61.93 -23.63
#